data_AF-A0A8R1IVI5-F1
#
_entry.id   AF-A0A8R1IVI5-F1
#
_cell.length_a   1.000
_cell.length_b   1.000
_cell.length_c   1.000
_cell.angle_alpha   90.00
_cell.angle_beta   90.00
_cell.angle_gamma   90.00
#
_symmetry.space_group_name_H-M   'P 1'
#
loop_
_entity.id
_entity.type
_entity.pdbx_description
1 polymer ?
#
loop_
_entity_poly.entity_id
_entity_poly.type
_entity_poly.pdbx_seq_one_letter_code
_entity_poly.pdbx_strand_id
1 'polypeptide(L)'
;MTSPRVLLVLLAAVAAISAQNNPVFKKFEYKHSFRAPNLAQRDGSIPFWIVSGDAIASGEQLRLAPSMRSRKGIAWNKRAFVESENFQVDIALKIGGQGRVGADGLGIWYTSQLGALGPVFGANDFW
;
A
#
# COMPACT_ATOMS: atom_id res chain seq x y z
N MET A 1 -40.90 -34.41 -22.71
CA MET A 1 -41.13 -34.35 -21.25
C MET A 1 -39.77 -34.33 -20.56
N THR A 2 -39.30 -33.17 -20.10
CA THR A 2 -38.02 -33.07 -19.37
C THR A 2 -38.21 -33.63 -17.96
N SER A 3 -37.34 -34.56 -17.56
CA SER A 3 -37.39 -35.18 -16.24
C SER A 3 -37.20 -34.14 -15.12
N PRO A 4 -38.01 -34.15 -14.06
CA PRO A 4 -37.88 -33.22 -12.94
C PRO A 4 -36.51 -33.32 -12.24
N ARG A 5 -35.83 -34.46 -12.33
CA ARG A 5 -34.46 -34.63 -11.83
C ARG A 5 -33.44 -33.84 -12.65
N VAL A 6 -33.60 -33.81 -13.97
CA VAL A 6 -32.72 -33.03 -14.87
C VAL A 6 -32.90 -31.54 -14.64
N LEU A 7 -34.14 -31.10 -14.42
CA LEU A 7 -34.43 -29.71 -14.07
C LEU A 7 -33.79 -29.32 -12.73
N LEU A 8 -33.85 -30.19 -11.72
CA LEU A 8 -33.25 -29.94 -10.40
C LEU A 8 -31.72 -29.81 -10.48
N VAL A 9 -31.07 -30.67 -11.27
CA VAL A 9 -29.62 -30.64 -11.49
C VAL A 9 -29.20 -29.36 -12.21
N LEU A 10 -29.95 -28.95 -13.25
CA LEU A 10 -29.70 -27.69 -13.96
C LEU A 10 -29.90 -26.49 -13.04
N LEU A 11 -30.93 -26.48 -12.20
CA LEU A 11 -31.18 -25.39 -11.25
C LEU A 11 -30.05 -25.28 -10.21
N ALA A 12 -29.58 -26.41 -9.69
CA ALA A 12 -28.46 -26.47 -8.74
C ALA A 12 -27.14 -26.00 -9.37
N ALA A 13 -26.89 -26.38 -10.63
CA ALA A 13 -25.71 -25.93 -11.37
C ALA A 13 -25.74 -24.42 -11.62
N VAL A 14 -26.88 -23.86 -12.03
CA VAL A 14 -27.05 -22.41 -12.22
C VAL A 14 -26.87 -21.65 -10.90
N ALA A 15 -27.44 -22.15 -9.80
CA ALA A 15 -27.28 -21.57 -8.47
C ALA A 15 -25.80 -21.58 -8.02
N ALA A 16 -25.09 -22.69 -8.24
CA ALA A 16 -23.67 -22.80 -7.91
C ALA A 16 -22.78 -21.85 -8.73
N ILE A 17 -23.05 -21.71 -10.04
CA ILE A 17 -22.32 -20.76 -10.91
C ILE A 17 -22.59 -19.32 -10.46
N SER A 18 -23.84 -18.99 -10.10
CA SER A 18 -24.15 -17.65 -9.59
C SER A 18 -23.52 -17.35 -8.22
N ALA A 19 -23.36 -18.37 -7.37
CA ALA A 19 -22.71 -18.24 -6.06
C ALA A 19 -21.19 -18.02 -6.13
N GLN A 20 -20.55 -18.37 -7.26
CA GLN A 20 -19.13 -18.07 -7.48
C GLN A 20 -18.88 -16.59 -7.81
N ASN A 21 -19.89 -15.86 -8.29
CA ASN A 21 -19.79 -14.43 -8.59
C ASN A 21 -20.10 -13.57 -7.34
N ASN A 22 -19.36 -13.77 -6.25
CA ASN A 22 -19.39 -12.81 -5.15
C ASN A 22 -18.61 -11.55 -5.57
N PRO A 23 -19.28 -10.39 -5.73
CA PRO A 23 -18.58 -9.16 -6.07
C PRO A 23 -17.59 -8.80 -4.96
N VAL A 24 -16.32 -8.57 -5.32
CA VAL A 24 -15.32 -8.10 -4.37
C VAL A 24 -15.63 -6.64 -4.03
N PHE A 25 -16.15 -6.40 -2.83
CA PHE A 25 -16.39 -5.06 -2.32
C PHE A 25 -15.05 -4.41 -1.93
N LYS A 26 -14.68 -3.32 -2.61
CA LYS A 26 -13.50 -2.53 -2.27
C LYS A 26 -13.92 -1.32 -1.45
N LYS A 27 -13.34 -1.18 -0.26
CA LYS A 27 -13.50 0.00 0.59
C LYS A 27 -12.16 0.73 0.68
N PHE A 28 -12.19 2.04 0.48
CA PHE A 28 -11.00 2.88 0.61
C PHE A 28 -10.70 3.16 2.09
N GLU A 29 -9.51 2.76 2.55
CA GLU A 29 -9.08 2.96 3.93
C GLU A 29 -8.19 4.20 4.06
N TYR A 30 -8.83 5.35 4.33
CA TYR A 30 -8.15 6.65 4.36
C TYR A 30 -7.10 6.77 5.48
N LYS A 31 -7.24 6.04 6.59
CA LYS A 31 -6.26 6.02 7.68
C LYS A 31 -4.95 5.36 7.29
N HIS A 32 -4.98 4.54 6.24
CA HIS A 32 -3.84 3.80 5.67
C HIS A 32 -3.35 4.39 4.35
N SER A 33 -3.76 5.64 4.04
CA SER A 33 -3.55 6.24 2.72
C SER A 33 -3.11 7.70 2.82
N PHE A 34 -2.36 8.17 1.84
CA PHE A 34 -2.14 9.58 1.53
C PHE A 34 -2.05 9.76 0.01
N ARG A 35 -2.42 10.93 -0.51
CA ARG A 35 -2.31 11.24 -1.95
C ARG A 35 -2.27 12.75 -2.19
N ALA A 36 -1.77 13.15 -3.35
CA ALA A 36 -1.88 14.52 -3.83
C ALA A 36 -3.30 14.85 -4.32
N PRO A 37 -3.68 16.14 -4.35
CA PRO A 37 -2.99 17.27 -3.72
C PRO A 37 -3.23 17.31 -2.20
N ASN A 38 -2.49 18.14 -1.47
CA ASN A 38 -2.56 18.28 0.00
C ASN A 38 -2.15 17.03 0.80
N LEU A 39 -1.17 16.29 0.29
CA LEU A 39 -0.61 15.11 0.94
C LEU A 39 -0.04 15.43 2.33
N ALA A 40 0.75 16.50 2.42
CA ALA A 40 1.29 17.00 3.68
C ALA A 40 0.53 18.23 4.18
N GLN A 41 0.41 18.34 5.50
CA GLN A 41 -0.09 19.52 6.20
C GLN A 41 0.94 20.67 6.15
N ARG A 42 0.53 21.86 6.60
CA ARG A 42 1.38 23.06 6.61
C ARG A 42 2.67 22.89 7.44
N ASP A 43 2.64 22.02 8.43
CA ASP A 43 3.78 21.67 9.28
C ASP A 43 4.68 20.56 8.69
N GLY A 44 4.39 20.10 7.46
CA GLY A 44 5.12 19.02 6.80
C GLY A 44 4.73 17.62 7.29
N SER A 45 3.75 17.48 8.18
CA SER A 45 3.28 16.17 8.63
C SER A 45 2.28 15.53 7.65
N ILE A 46 2.30 14.21 7.56
CA ILE A 46 1.29 13.44 6.82
C ILE A 46 0.30 12.85 7.84
N PRO A 47 -1.01 13.11 7.72
CA PRO A 47 -2.01 12.55 8.63
C PRO A 47 -1.88 11.02 8.71
N PHE A 48 -1.90 10.44 9.91
CA PHE A 48 -1.75 9.00 10.18
C PHE A 48 -0.38 8.37 9.86
N TRP A 49 0.60 9.12 9.36
CA TRP A 49 1.92 8.58 9.04
C TRP A 49 3.03 9.23 9.86
N ILE A 50 4.09 8.47 10.13
CA ILE A 50 5.35 8.91 10.71
C ILE A 50 6.34 9.01 9.57
N VAL A 51 6.92 10.19 9.35
CA VAL A 51 7.97 10.42 8.34
C VAL A 51 9.29 10.61 9.10
N SER A 52 10.36 9.92 8.67
CA SER A 52 11.63 9.90 9.40
C SER A 52 12.85 9.81 8.47
N GLY A 53 14.02 10.17 9.00
CA GLY A 53 15.28 10.20 8.26
C GLY A 53 15.36 11.40 7.32
N ASP A 54 15.90 11.19 6.12
CA ASP A 54 16.00 12.20 5.06
C ASP A 54 14.68 12.38 4.27
N ALA A 55 13.58 11.76 4.69
CA ALA A 55 12.30 11.86 4.01
C ALA A 55 11.67 13.23 4.19
N ILE A 56 11.19 13.82 3.09
CA ILE A 56 10.59 15.16 3.05
C ILE A 56 9.20 15.05 2.42
N ALA A 57 8.17 15.45 3.17
CA ALA A 57 6.81 15.52 2.69
C ALA A 57 6.48 16.91 2.14
N SER A 58 5.68 16.94 1.09
CA SER A 58 5.14 18.16 0.47
C SER A 58 3.66 17.95 0.13
N GLY A 59 2.96 18.99 -0.31
CA GLY A 59 1.56 18.87 -0.75
C GLY A 59 1.37 17.91 -1.93
N GLU A 60 2.40 17.69 -2.75
CA GLU A 60 2.31 16.93 -4.00
C GLU A 60 2.91 15.53 -3.91
N GLN A 61 3.90 15.30 -3.04
CA GLN A 61 4.58 14.02 -2.92
C GLN A 61 5.30 13.88 -1.58
N LEU A 62 5.52 12.64 -1.18
CA LEU A 62 6.53 12.26 -0.19
C LEU A 62 7.81 11.85 -0.92
N ARG A 63 8.89 12.62 -0.75
CA ARG A 63 10.22 12.23 -1.23
C ARG A 63 10.93 11.47 -0.12
N LEU A 64 11.09 10.15 -0.28
CA LEU A 64 11.73 9.30 0.74
C LEU A 64 13.24 9.53 0.85
N ALA A 65 13.94 9.64 -0.28
CA ALA A 65 15.37 9.95 -0.29
C ALA A 65 15.68 10.91 -1.46
N PRO A 66 16.45 11.99 -1.23
CA PRO A 66 16.94 12.82 -2.31
C PRO A 66 18.05 12.10 -3.10
N SER A 67 18.34 12.56 -4.32
CA SER A 67 19.40 12.03 -5.18
C SER A 67 20.80 12.44 -4.70
N MET A 68 21.11 12.15 -3.45
CA MET A 68 22.39 12.38 -2.78
C MET A 68 22.88 11.07 -2.17
N ARG A 69 24.20 10.93 -1.99
CA ARG A 69 24.79 9.71 -1.43
C ARG A 69 24.37 9.51 0.03
N SER A 70 24.25 8.23 0.41
CA SER A 70 24.05 7.77 1.79
C SER A 70 22.81 8.37 2.46
N ARG A 71 21.70 8.44 1.73
CA ARG A 71 20.43 8.97 2.24
C ARG A 71 19.44 7.85 2.50
N LYS A 72 18.71 7.99 3.60
CA LYS A 72 17.71 7.01 4.04
C LYS A 72 16.54 7.75 4.63
N GLY A 73 15.36 7.52 4.07
CA GLY A 73 14.12 8.01 4.65
C GLY A 73 13.05 6.95 4.55
N ILE A 74 12.18 6.96 5.54
CA ILE A 74 11.10 6.00 5.70
C ILE A 74 9.82 6.73 6.04
N ALA A 75 8.69 6.11 5.70
CA ALA A 75 7.40 6.52 6.23
C ALA A 75 6.59 5.29 6.64
N TRP A 76 5.98 5.39 7.81
CA TRP A 76 5.23 4.30 8.44
C TRP A 76 3.85 4.75 8.83
N ASN A 77 2.84 3.92 8.56
CA ASN A 77 1.52 4.18 9.10
C ASN A 77 1.53 4.03 10.63
N LYS A 78 0.89 4.94 11.35
CA LYS A 78 0.80 4.91 12.82
C LYS A 78 -0.08 3.76 13.35
N ARG A 79 -0.86 3.11 12.49
CA ARG A 79 -1.86 2.11 12.84
C ARG A 79 -1.60 0.82 12.07
N ALA A 80 -1.78 -0.31 12.75
CA ALA A 80 -1.85 -1.60 12.08
C ALA A 80 -3.13 -1.68 11.23
N PHE A 81 -3.05 -2.37 10.10
CA PHE A 81 -4.20 -2.68 9.26
C PHE A 81 -4.98 -3.85 9.88
N VAL A 82 -6.22 -3.61 10.27
CA VAL A 82 -7.09 -4.61 10.93
C VAL A 82 -8.51 -4.63 10.36
N GLU A 83 -8.78 -3.79 9.37
CA GLU A 83 -10.11 -3.56 8.82
C GLU A 83 -10.60 -4.72 7.94
N SER A 84 -9.69 -5.54 7.41
CA SER A 84 -10.02 -6.72 6.60
C SER A 84 -8.86 -7.71 6.57
N GLU A 85 -9.17 -8.97 6.27
CA GLU A 85 -8.18 -10.01 5.95
C GLU A 85 -7.54 -9.80 4.57
N ASN A 86 -8.26 -9.17 3.65
CA ASN A 86 -7.81 -8.95 2.28
C ASN A 86 -7.63 -7.45 2.04
N PHE A 87 -6.54 -7.06 1.39
CA PHE A 87 -6.28 -5.66 1.06
C PHE A 87 -5.58 -5.52 -0.30
N GLN A 88 -5.69 -4.32 -0.85
CA GLN A 88 -4.97 -3.88 -2.03
C GLN A 88 -4.34 -2.53 -1.71
N VAL A 89 -3.10 -2.32 -2.14
CA VAL A 89 -2.41 -1.03 -2.04
C VAL A 89 -2.08 -0.55 -3.45
N ASP A 90 -2.54 0.65 -3.79
CA ASP A 90 -2.20 1.31 -5.05
C ASP A 90 -1.09 2.33 -4.78
N ILE A 91 0.01 2.23 -5.53
CA ILE A 91 1.22 3.03 -5.29
C ILE A 91 1.63 3.75 -6.56
N ALA A 92 1.66 5.09 -6.50
CA ALA A 92 2.23 5.93 -7.53
C ALA A 92 3.69 6.25 -7.17
N LEU A 93 4.64 5.77 -7.96
CA LEU A 93 6.07 5.91 -7.69
C LEU A 93 6.79 6.67 -8.81
N LYS A 94 7.79 7.45 -8.42
CA LYS A 94 8.74 8.09 -9.33
C LYS A 94 10.15 7.90 -8.78
N ILE A 95 10.99 7.20 -9.52
CA ILE A 95 12.42 7.04 -9.22
C ILE A 95 13.19 7.81 -10.30
N GLY A 96 14.06 8.72 -9.87
CA GLY A 96 14.85 9.54 -10.79
C GLY A 96 16.14 10.04 -10.15
N GLY A 97 17.15 10.29 -10.98
CA GLY A 97 18.45 10.80 -10.58
C GLY A 97 19.17 11.42 -11.77
N GLN A 98 20.27 12.13 -11.52
CA GLN A 98 21.03 12.83 -12.58
C GLN A 98 21.87 11.88 -13.46
N GLY A 99 22.24 10.71 -12.94
CA GLY A 99 23.08 9.74 -13.63
C GLY A 99 22.29 8.68 -14.40
N ARG A 100 22.98 7.96 -15.29
CA ARG A 100 22.42 6.83 -16.05
C ARG A 100 22.12 5.60 -15.19
N VAL A 101 22.84 5.46 -14.07
CA VAL A 101 22.71 4.33 -13.13
C VAL A 101 22.24 4.89 -11.79
N GLY A 102 21.20 4.28 -11.24
CA GLY A 102 20.63 4.62 -9.93
C GLY A 102 20.91 3.54 -8.89
N ALA A 103 20.88 3.93 -7.62
CA ALA A 103 20.99 3.08 -6.45
C ALA A 103 20.38 3.82 -5.24
N ASP A 104 19.94 3.16 -4.16
CA ASP A 104 19.87 1.70 -3.96
C ASP A 104 18.50 1.12 -4.37
N GLY A 105 17.41 1.85 -4.11
CA GLY A 105 16.05 1.42 -4.44
C GLY A 105 15.00 1.89 -3.44
N LEU A 106 13.90 1.15 -3.34
CA LEU A 106 12.74 1.38 -2.49
C LEU A 106 12.26 0.05 -1.89
N GLY A 107 11.81 0.06 -0.64
CA GLY A 107 11.05 -1.02 -0.03
C GLY A 107 9.61 -0.61 0.30
N ILE A 108 8.66 -1.53 0.10
CA ILE A 108 7.27 -1.41 0.58
C ILE A 108 7.07 -2.53 1.60
N TRP A 109 6.49 -2.19 2.74
CA TRP A 109 6.48 -3.07 3.91
C TRP A 109 5.07 -3.30 4.43
N TYR A 110 4.80 -4.55 4.84
CA TYR A 110 3.68 -4.94 5.68
C TYR A 110 4.24 -5.86 6.78
N THR A 111 4.32 -5.35 7.99
CA THR A 111 5.08 -5.94 9.10
C THR A 111 4.27 -5.88 10.39
N SER A 112 4.61 -6.74 11.36
CA SER A 112 3.96 -6.79 12.68
C SER A 112 4.32 -5.61 13.58
N GLN A 113 5.50 -5.01 13.37
CA GLN A 113 6.01 -3.88 14.15
C GLN A 113 6.29 -2.68 13.25
N LEU A 114 6.30 -1.48 13.84
CA LEU A 114 6.73 -0.26 13.16
C LEU A 114 8.21 -0.30 12.84
N GLY A 115 8.57 0.16 11.64
CA GLY A 115 9.96 0.22 11.23
C GLY A 115 10.74 1.35 11.86
N ALA A 116 12.04 1.12 11.99
CA ALA A 116 13.03 2.11 12.32
C ALA A 116 14.03 2.29 11.16
N LEU A 117 14.83 3.36 11.20
CA LEU A 117 15.88 3.56 10.21
C LEU A 117 16.92 2.44 10.28
N GLY A 118 17.34 1.92 9.12
CA GLY A 118 18.28 0.81 9.06
C GLY A 118 18.90 0.57 7.68
N PRO A 119 19.57 -0.58 7.48
CA PRO A 119 20.31 -0.87 6.26
C PRO A 119 19.44 -1.36 5.09
N VAL A 120 18.23 -1.86 5.34
CA VAL A 120 17.42 -2.54 4.31
C VAL A 120 16.49 -1.54 3.62
N PHE A 121 16.95 -0.97 2.50
CA PHE A 121 16.24 0.10 1.78
C PHE A 121 15.82 1.27 2.69
N GLY A 122 16.65 1.57 3.69
CA GLY A 122 16.40 2.61 4.70
C GLY A 122 15.68 2.14 5.96
N ALA A 123 15.11 0.93 5.99
CA ALA A 123 14.44 0.33 7.15
C ALA A 123 15.33 -0.66 7.92
N ASN A 124 14.89 -1.07 9.11
CA ASN A 124 15.53 -2.06 9.97
C ASN A 124 15.60 -3.46 9.34
N ASP A 125 16.60 -4.22 9.76
CA ASP A 125 16.88 -5.58 9.27
C ASP A 125 16.03 -6.64 10.00
N PHE A 126 15.84 -6.47 11.31
CA PHE A 126 15.10 -7.39 12.17
C PHE A 126 13.79 -6.77 12.65
N TRP A 127 12.73 -7.58 12.65
CA TRP A 127 11.33 -7.20 12.89
C TRP A 127 10.69 -8.06 13.97
#